data_AF-A0A9N9AUF6-F1
#
_entry.id   AF-A0A9N9AUF6-F1
#
_cell.length_a   1.000
_cell.length_b   1.000
_cell.length_c   1.000
_cell.angle_alpha   90.00
_cell.angle_beta   90.00
_cell.angle_gamma   90.00
#
_symmetry.space_group_name_H-M   'P 1'
#
loop_
_entity.id
_entity.type
_entity.pdbx_description
1 polymer ?
#
loop_
_entity_poly.entity_id
_entity_poly.type
_entity_poly.pdbx_seq_one_letter_code
_entity_poly.pdbx_strand_id
1 'polypeptide(L)'
;MTSSSSTNNTTEWLQFEDSSSSSSDADQDFLLHYTYKFVLGGNYIAPINKDNLKTCLDINFGSGSWMMEMATEFPETMFYGIDHDPRTPDLVYPPNCIFQQGQGDFLIWRQIREARAIGFGDALVTQIEDIFREKAEIQINNCYVPIGKWAGFAGEFFFSALKLFALETASLTSERLNLRTEDDYKNFVEKIEEECEQYKPSINIYVGYAQKL
;
A
#
# COMPACT_ATOMS: atom_id res chain seq x y z
N MET A 1 40.29 -30.67 1.02
CA MET A 1 39.05 -31.32 0.54
C MET A 1 38.04 -31.14 1.68
N THR A 2 37.32 -30.01 1.71
CA THR A 2 35.92 -29.87 1.27
C THR A 2 35.01 -30.87 2.00
N SER A 3 33.99 -30.44 2.75
CA SER A 3 32.88 -29.65 2.22
C SER A 3 32.22 -28.74 3.26
N SER A 4 31.93 -27.53 2.79
CA SER A 4 31.02 -26.52 3.34
C SER A 4 29.63 -27.08 3.66
N SER A 5 29.15 -26.78 4.87
CA SER A 5 27.75 -26.98 5.27
C SER A 5 26.86 -26.00 4.50
N SER A 6 25.87 -26.54 3.80
CA SER A 6 24.82 -25.82 3.10
C SER A 6 23.99 -24.97 4.08
N THR A 7 23.82 -23.70 3.76
CA THR A 7 22.83 -22.81 4.36
C THR A 7 21.43 -23.26 3.95
N ASN A 8 20.62 -23.67 4.92
CA ASN A 8 19.20 -23.96 4.72
C ASN A 8 18.46 -22.65 4.43
N ASN A 9 17.86 -22.54 3.26
CA ASN A 9 17.03 -21.40 2.86
C ASN A 9 15.70 -21.41 3.63
N THR A 10 15.54 -20.48 4.57
CA THR A 10 14.36 -20.30 5.43
C THR A 10 13.10 -19.79 4.71
N THR A 11 13.16 -19.65 3.39
CA THR A 11 12.12 -19.01 2.56
C THR A 11 11.67 -19.88 1.38
N GLU A 12 12.07 -21.15 1.33
CA GLU A 12 11.78 -22.05 0.21
C GLU A 12 10.27 -22.28 -0.01
N TRP A 13 9.46 -22.23 1.06
CA TRP A 13 7.99 -22.31 0.98
C TRP A 13 7.34 -21.09 0.30
N LEU A 14 8.02 -19.93 0.26
CA LEU A 14 7.54 -18.74 -0.45
C LEU A 14 7.64 -18.88 -1.98
N GLN A 15 8.40 -19.87 -2.48
CA GLN A 15 8.56 -20.11 -3.91
C GLN A 15 7.44 -20.98 -4.51
N PHE A 16 6.57 -21.57 -3.68
CA PHE A 16 5.56 -22.52 -4.16
C PHE A 16 4.23 -21.88 -4.59
N GLU A 17 4.04 -20.57 -4.41
CA GLU A 17 2.87 -19.85 -4.93
C GLU A 17 3.06 -19.29 -6.36
N ASP A 18 4.22 -19.50 -6.99
CA ASP A 18 4.52 -18.99 -8.35
C ASP A 18 4.01 -19.89 -9.49
N SER A 19 2.83 -20.49 -9.35
CA SER A 19 2.19 -21.27 -10.44
C SER A 19 0.85 -20.72 -10.94
N SER A 20 0.44 -19.53 -10.47
CA SER A 20 -0.69 -18.75 -11.02
C SER A 20 -0.39 -17.24 -11.05
N SER A 21 0.79 -16.89 -11.57
CA SER A 21 1.53 -15.63 -11.41
C SER A 21 0.98 -14.39 -12.14
N SER A 22 -0.32 -14.04 -12.01
CA SER A 22 -0.76 -12.69 -12.40
C SER A 22 -2.02 -12.17 -11.70
N SER A 23 -2.82 -13.03 -11.05
CA SER A 23 -4.08 -12.61 -10.44
C SER A 23 -3.95 -12.15 -8.98
N SER A 24 -3.02 -12.73 -8.20
CA SER A 24 -2.92 -12.47 -6.76
C SER A 24 -2.53 -11.04 -6.40
N ASP A 25 -1.56 -10.47 -7.09
CA ASP A 25 -0.96 -9.19 -6.70
C ASP A 25 -1.78 -8.01 -7.23
N ALA A 26 -2.43 -8.20 -8.39
CA ALA A 26 -3.42 -7.26 -8.88
C ALA A 26 -4.63 -7.19 -7.93
N ASP A 27 -5.14 -8.33 -7.47
CA ASP A 27 -6.24 -8.40 -6.50
C ASP A 27 -5.89 -7.66 -5.19
N GLN A 28 -4.63 -7.70 -4.76
CA GLN A 28 -4.13 -6.96 -3.60
C GLN A 28 -4.13 -5.45 -3.83
N ASP A 29 -3.57 -4.97 -4.95
CA ASP A 29 -3.57 -3.54 -5.29
C ASP A 29 -5.01 -2.99 -5.38
N PHE A 30 -5.93 -3.78 -5.96
CA PHE A 30 -7.35 -3.42 -6.00
C PHE A 30 -7.94 -3.29 -4.59
N LEU A 31 -7.69 -4.26 -3.72
CA LEU A 31 -8.18 -4.23 -2.36
C LEU A 31 -7.60 -3.06 -1.58
N LEU A 32 -6.32 -2.74 -1.76
CA LEU A 32 -5.69 -1.58 -1.13
C LEU A 32 -6.30 -0.26 -1.62
N HIS A 33 -6.50 -0.10 -2.94
CA HIS A 33 -7.16 1.07 -3.52
C HIS A 33 -8.55 1.28 -2.95
N TYR A 34 -9.41 0.24 -2.97
CA TYR A 34 -10.77 0.35 -2.45
C TYR A 34 -10.82 0.52 -0.93
N THR A 35 -9.83 0.01 -0.21
CA THR A 35 -9.60 0.27 1.22
C THR A 35 -9.37 1.76 1.46
N TYR A 36 -8.40 2.37 0.80
CA TYR A 36 -8.16 3.81 0.93
C TYR A 36 -9.36 4.63 0.50
N LYS A 37 -9.96 4.32 -0.65
CA LYS A 37 -11.15 5.03 -1.15
C LYS A 37 -12.29 5.04 -0.14
N PHE A 38 -12.50 3.90 0.56
CA PHE A 38 -13.48 3.81 1.63
C PHE A 38 -13.12 4.71 2.83
N VAL A 39 -11.86 4.69 3.30
CA VAL A 39 -11.39 5.58 4.39
C VAL A 39 -11.62 7.05 4.06
N LEU A 40 -11.25 7.44 2.84
CA LEU A 40 -11.25 8.83 2.38
C LEU A 40 -12.65 9.32 2.00
N GLY A 41 -13.61 8.41 1.82
CA GLY A 41 -14.92 8.71 1.25
C GLY A 41 -14.87 9.10 -0.24
N GLY A 42 -13.78 8.79 -0.94
CA GLY A 42 -13.52 9.19 -2.32
C GLY A 42 -12.07 8.93 -2.74
N ASN A 43 -11.69 9.38 -3.94
CA ASN A 43 -10.35 9.14 -4.48
C ASN A 43 -9.27 10.08 -3.90
N TYR A 44 -9.66 11.20 -3.33
CA TYR A 44 -8.73 12.21 -2.83
C TYR A 44 -9.42 13.10 -1.78
N ILE A 45 -8.62 13.68 -0.87
CA ILE A 45 -9.09 14.65 0.14
C ILE A 45 -8.68 16.09 -0.16
N ALA A 46 -7.77 16.28 -1.11
CA ALA A 46 -7.31 17.61 -1.50
C ALA A 46 -8.42 18.42 -2.19
N PRO A 47 -8.53 19.74 -1.97
CA PRO A 47 -9.53 20.60 -2.60
C PRO A 47 -9.15 20.90 -4.06
N ILE A 48 -9.16 19.88 -4.91
CA ILE A 48 -8.77 19.98 -6.31
C ILE A 48 -9.83 20.79 -7.09
N ASN A 49 -9.40 21.87 -7.74
CA ASN A 49 -10.22 22.58 -8.70
C ASN A 49 -10.28 21.80 -10.03
N LYS A 50 -11.45 21.21 -10.32
CA LYS A 50 -11.66 20.38 -11.52
C LYS A 50 -11.42 21.12 -12.84
N ASP A 51 -11.65 22.43 -12.89
CA ASP A 51 -11.50 23.21 -14.11
C ASP A 51 -10.02 23.51 -14.44
N ASN A 52 -9.15 23.45 -13.42
CA ASN A 52 -7.75 23.87 -13.52
C ASN A 52 -6.74 22.72 -13.43
N LEU A 53 -7.16 21.50 -13.10
CA LEU A 53 -6.25 20.36 -13.15
C LEU A 53 -5.94 20.04 -14.62
N LYS A 54 -4.66 20.15 -15.00
CA LYS A 54 -4.18 19.85 -16.37
C LYS A 54 -3.35 18.58 -16.44
N THR A 55 -2.55 18.35 -15.41
CA THR A 55 -1.66 17.21 -15.33
C THR A 55 -1.63 16.66 -13.90
N CYS A 56 -1.56 15.34 -13.78
CA CYS A 56 -1.39 14.63 -12.51
C CYS A 56 -0.29 13.57 -12.66
N LEU A 57 0.53 13.39 -11.62
CA LEU A 57 1.57 12.36 -11.54
C LEU A 57 1.21 11.40 -10.39
N ASP A 58 1.11 10.11 -10.69
CA ASP A 58 0.96 9.02 -9.74
C ASP A 58 2.30 8.28 -9.58
N ILE A 59 2.80 8.17 -8.35
CA ILE A 59 4.10 7.59 -8.03
C ILE A 59 3.87 6.29 -7.25
N ASN A 60 4.42 5.19 -7.75
CA ASN A 60 4.09 3.82 -7.32
C ASN A 60 2.62 3.50 -7.59
N PHE A 61 2.20 3.67 -8.85
CA PHE A 61 0.80 3.49 -9.24
C PHE A 61 0.30 2.05 -9.12
N GLY A 62 1.17 1.05 -8.93
CA GLY A 62 0.83 -0.36 -8.80
C GLY A 62 0.04 -0.89 -9.99
N SER A 63 -1.19 -1.34 -9.75
CA SER A 63 -2.15 -1.75 -10.79
C SER A 63 -2.70 -0.60 -11.64
N GLY A 64 -2.54 0.66 -11.19
CA GLY A 64 -3.05 1.84 -11.86
C GLY A 64 -4.52 2.18 -11.55
N SER A 65 -5.15 1.43 -10.63
CA SER A 65 -6.58 1.56 -10.32
C SER A 65 -7.01 2.98 -9.96
N TRP A 66 -6.26 3.63 -9.06
CA TRP A 66 -6.52 5.02 -8.66
C TRP A 66 -6.41 5.97 -9.84
N MET A 67 -5.32 5.87 -10.61
CA MET A 67 -5.08 6.73 -11.76
C MET A 67 -6.18 6.60 -12.83
N MET A 68 -6.64 5.38 -13.11
CA MET A 68 -7.73 5.14 -14.06
C MET A 68 -9.06 5.73 -13.61
N GLU A 69 -9.41 5.60 -12.33
CA GLU A 69 -10.64 6.22 -11.80
C GLU A 69 -10.55 7.75 -11.81
N MET A 70 -9.40 8.33 -11.44
CA MET A 70 -9.16 9.77 -11.51
C MET A 70 -9.19 10.28 -12.96
N ALA A 71 -8.59 9.56 -13.91
CA ALA A 71 -8.64 9.91 -15.33
C ALA A 71 -10.06 9.89 -15.91
N THR A 72 -10.92 9.01 -15.38
CA THR A 72 -12.34 8.98 -15.72
C THR A 72 -13.10 10.17 -15.12
N GLU A 73 -12.78 10.56 -13.88
CA GLU A 73 -13.40 11.70 -13.19
C GLU A 73 -12.93 13.06 -13.75
N PHE A 74 -11.73 13.12 -14.33
CA PHE A 74 -11.11 14.31 -14.89
C PHE A 74 -10.67 14.08 -16.35
N PRO A 75 -11.61 13.98 -17.31
CA PRO A 75 -11.32 13.58 -18.69
C PRO A 75 -10.39 14.55 -19.45
N GLU A 76 -10.33 15.82 -19.02
CA GLU A 76 -9.47 16.85 -19.61
C GLU A 76 -8.08 16.95 -18.96
N THR A 77 -7.80 16.13 -17.92
CA THR A 77 -6.50 16.06 -17.25
C THR A 77 -5.68 14.91 -17.81
N MET A 78 -4.39 15.15 -18.06
CA MET A 78 -3.44 14.09 -18.39
C MET A 78 -2.84 13.48 -17.12
N PHE A 79 -2.92 12.16 -17.00
CA PHE A 79 -2.39 11.39 -15.89
C PHE A 79 -1.15 10.62 -16.31
N TYR A 80 -0.07 10.77 -15.56
CA TYR A 80 1.20 10.11 -15.77
C TYR A 80 1.49 9.21 -14.56
N GLY A 81 1.84 7.96 -14.79
CA GLY A 81 2.22 7.02 -13.76
C GLY A 81 3.69 6.63 -13.89
N ILE A 82 4.43 6.59 -12.77
CA ILE A 82 5.74 5.94 -12.68
C ILE A 82 5.76 4.86 -11.59
N ASP A 83 6.19 3.65 -11.95
CA ASP A 83 6.32 2.52 -11.01
C ASP A 83 7.55 1.66 -11.34
N HIS A 84 8.23 1.13 -10.31
CA HIS A 84 9.38 0.24 -10.49
C HIS A 84 8.93 -1.13 -11.04
N ASP A 85 7.79 -1.62 -10.59
CA ASP A 85 7.26 -2.94 -10.91
C ASP A 85 5.76 -2.83 -11.26
N PRO A 86 5.45 -2.25 -12.43
CA PRO A 86 4.08 -1.98 -12.83
C PRO A 86 3.30 -3.28 -13.03
N ARG A 87 2.12 -3.36 -12.39
CA ARG A 87 1.18 -4.49 -12.51
C ARG A 87 -0.06 -4.15 -13.34
N THR A 88 0.06 -3.14 -14.20
CA THR A 88 -1.02 -2.72 -15.08
C THR A 88 -1.40 -3.86 -16.04
N PRO A 89 -2.67 -4.24 -16.13
CA PRO A 89 -3.10 -5.24 -17.10
C PRO A 89 -2.87 -4.75 -18.54
N ASP A 90 -2.80 -5.66 -19.52
CA ASP A 90 -2.78 -5.37 -20.98
C ASP A 90 -4.12 -4.75 -21.50
N LEU A 91 -4.93 -4.17 -20.61
CA LEU A 91 -6.29 -3.71 -20.86
C LEU A 91 -6.34 -2.33 -21.52
N VAL A 92 -7.52 -2.03 -22.08
CA VAL A 92 -7.90 -0.67 -22.48
C VAL A 92 -8.13 0.17 -21.24
N TYR A 93 -7.30 1.18 -21.02
CA TYR A 93 -7.43 2.21 -19.99
C TYR A 93 -7.80 3.57 -20.59
N PRO A 94 -8.22 4.57 -19.78
CA PRO A 94 -8.55 5.90 -20.28
C PRO A 94 -7.41 6.48 -21.15
N PRO A 95 -7.73 7.12 -22.30
CA PRO A 95 -6.72 7.59 -23.25
C PRO A 95 -5.84 8.72 -22.69
N ASN A 96 -6.25 9.32 -21.58
CA ASN A 96 -5.52 10.32 -20.82
C ASN A 96 -4.62 9.73 -19.72
N CYS A 97 -4.43 8.41 -19.66
CA CYS A 97 -3.44 7.75 -18.80
C CYS A 97 -2.18 7.35 -19.58
N ILE A 98 -1.00 7.66 -19.03
CA ILE A 98 0.30 7.25 -19.54
C ILE A 98 1.05 6.53 -18.42
N PHE A 99 1.28 5.23 -18.58
CA PHE A 99 1.99 4.39 -17.63
C PHE A 99 3.45 4.19 -18.05
N GLN A 100 4.38 4.35 -17.13
CA GLN A 100 5.81 4.15 -17.38
C GLN A 100 6.45 3.32 -16.27
N GLN A 101 7.22 2.32 -16.67
CA GLN A 101 8.14 1.68 -15.75
C GLN A 101 9.32 2.61 -15.49
N GLY A 102 9.63 2.87 -14.22
CA GLY A 102 10.72 3.75 -13.83
C GLY A 102 10.92 3.82 -12.33
N GLN A 103 12.12 4.19 -11.91
CA GLN A 103 12.41 4.42 -10.49
C GLN A 103 11.92 5.81 -10.10
N GLY A 104 10.72 5.90 -9.53
CA GLY A 104 10.33 7.08 -8.75
C GLY A 104 11.31 7.22 -7.59
N ASP A 105 11.98 8.37 -7.49
CA ASP A 105 13.18 8.55 -6.67
C ASP A 105 13.06 7.87 -5.28
N PHE A 106 14.02 6.98 -5.03
CA PHE A 106 14.16 6.00 -3.96
C PHE A 106 14.06 6.56 -2.52
N LEU A 107 13.86 7.86 -2.33
CA LEU A 107 13.87 8.56 -1.05
C LEU A 107 12.68 8.21 -0.16
N ILE A 108 11.47 8.11 -0.70
CA ILE A 108 10.28 7.76 0.11
C ILE A 108 10.36 6.33 0.65
N TRP A 109 10.69 5.36 -0.20
CA TRP A 109 10.80 3.96 0.22
C TRP A 109 12.06 3.67 1.03
N ARG A 110 13.18 4.35 0.75
CA ARG A 110 14.38 4.25 1.60
C ARG A 110 14.12 4.82 2.98
N GLN A 111 13.44 5.96 3.08
CA GLN A 111 13.04 6.53 4.37
C GLN A 111 12.00 5.65 5.07
N ILE A 112 11.04 5.04 4.37
CA ILE A 112 10.10 4.05 4.94
C ILE A 112 10.83 2.77 5.39
N ARG A 113 11.85 2.31 4.66
CA ARG A 113 12.66 1.12 5.01
C ARG A 113 13.59 1.39 6.20
N GLU A 114 14.17 2.59 6.26
CA GLU A 114 14.94 3.10 7.39
C GLU A 114 14.02 3.36 8.61
N ALA A 115 12.80 3.87 8.40
CA ALA A 115 11.78 4.06 9.44
C ALA A 115 11.17 2.74 9.95
N ARG A 116 11.10 1.69 9.12
CA ARG A 116 10.76 0.31 9.57
C ARG A 116 11.78 -0.27 10.57
N ALA A 117 12.97 0.31 10.70
CA ALA A 117 13.92 -0.01 11.77
C ALA A 117 13.67 0.79 13.06
N ILE A 118 12.84 1.84 13.00
CA ILE A 118 12.62 2.82 14.09
C ILE A 118 11.17 2.77 14.62
N GLY A 119 10.25 2.10 13.91
CA GLY A 119 8.83 2.02 14.26
C GLY A 119 8.03 3.17 13.62
N PHE A 120 6.81 2.86 13.17
CA PHE A 120 5.88 3.86 12.63
C PHE A 120 5.36 4.75 13.77
N GLY A 121 6.07 5.84 14.05
CA GLY A 121 5.67 6.89 15.00
C GLY A 121 5.80 8.29 14.38
N ASP A 122 5.41 9.32 15.14
CA ASP A 122 5.33 10.75 14.78
C ASP A 122 6.49 11.28 13.91
N ALA A 123 7.68 10.69 14.01
CA ALA A 123 8.87 11.09 13.28
C ALA A 123 8.75 11.02 11.75
N LEU A 124 7.96 10.08 11.19
CA LEU A 124 7.75 9.96 9.74
C LEU A 124 6.85 11.10 9.22
N VAL A 125 5.84 11.49 9.99
CA VAL A 125 4.95 12.61 9.67
C VAL A 125 5.75 13.92 9.64
N THR A 126 6.67 14.11 10.60
CA THR A 126 7.56 15.30 10.62
C THR A 126 8.50 15.38 9.42
N GLN A 127 8.96 14.25 8.86
CA GLN A 127 9.82 14.27 7.66
C GLN A 127 9.04 14.58 6.39
N ILE A 128 7.79 14.10 6.29
CA ILE A 128 6.88 14.49 5.21
C ILE A 128 6.62 16.00 5.27
N GLU A 129 6.44 16.56 6.48
CA GLU A 129 6.32 18.00 6.66
C GLU A 129 7.54 18.78 6.16
N ASP A 130 8.76 18.29 6.40
CA ASP A 130 10.00 18.95 5.95
C ASP A 130 10.18 18.95 4.43
N ILE A 131 9.73 17.90 3.73
CA ILE A 131 9.77 17.83 2.25
C ILE A 131 8.77 18.83 1.62
N PHE A 132 7.62 19.05 2.24
CA PHE A 132 6.60 19.98 1.74
C PHE A 132 6.78 21.43 2.24
N ARG A 133 7.60 21.64 3.27
CA ARG A 133 7.74 22.91 4.02
C ARG A 133 8.28 24.10 3.24
N GLU A 134 8.94 23.92 2.10
CA GLU A 134 9.55 25.09 1.47
C GLU A 134 8.51 26.07 0.92
N LYS A 135 7.32 25.65 0.46
CA LYS A 135 6.27 26.56 -0.10
C LYS A 135 4.82 26.07 -0.04
N ALA A 136 4.46 25.07 0.76
CA ALA A 136 3.10 24.52 0.77
C ALA A 136 2.38 24.61 2.12
N GLU A 137 1.07 24.88 2.08
CA GLU A 137 0.16 24.64 3.19
C GLU A 137 -0.13 23.14 3.28
N ILE A 138 0.10 22.53 4.44
CA ILE A 138 -0.07 21.09 4.68
C ILE A 138 -1.29 20.88 5.56
N GLN A 139 -2.18 19.97 5.17
CA GLN A 139 -3.31 19.53 5.97
C GLN A 139 -3.21 18.01 6.18
N ILE A 140 -3.37 17.57 7.42
CA ILE A 140 -3.28 16.17 7.81
C ILE A 140 -4.53 15.81 8.60
N ASN A 141 -5.19 14.73 8.17
CA ASN A 141 -6.35 14.15 8.82
C ASN A 141 -5.96 12.78 9.37
N ASN A 142 -6.45 12.44 10.56
CA ASN A 142 -6.35 11.09 11.11
C ASN A 142 -7.69 10.38 10.95
N CYS A 143 -7.65 9.19 10.37
CA CYS A 143 -8.78 8.31 10.21
C CYS A 143 -8.63 7.11 11.15
N TYR A 144 -9.62 6.92 12.02
CA TYR A 144 -9.68 5.79 12.93
C TYR A 144 -10.38 4.61 12.25
N VAL A 145 -9.63 3.54 12.01
CA VAL A 145 -10.11 2.38 11.28
C VAL A 145 -10.21 1.19 12.22
N PRO A 146 -11.42 0.69 12.54
CA PRO A 146 -11.56 -0.53 13.34
C PRO A 146 -11.17 -1.76 12.51
N ILE A 147 -10.57 -2.76 13.15
CA ILE A 147 -10.12 -3.99 12.49
C ILE A 147 -10.82 -5.20 13.11
N GLY A 148 -11.64 -5.90 12.33
CA GLY A 148 -12.36 -7.10 12.74
C GLY A 148 -13.88 -7.05 12.47
N LYS A 149 -14.51 -8.23 12.43
CA LYS A 149 -15.94 -8.44 12.17
C LYS A 149 -16.83 -7.76 13.20
N TRP A 150 -16.35 -7.60 14.44
CA TRP A 150 -17.04 -6.85 15.49
C TRP A 150 -17.42 -5.41 15.10
N ALA A 151 -16.74 -4.81 14.11
CA ALA A 151 -17.04 -3.47 13.59
C ALA A 151 -17.87 -3.47 12.29
N GLY A 152 -18.49 -4.60 11.96
CA GLY A 152 -19.33 -4.76 10.77
C GLY A 152 -18.51 -4.77 9.47
N PHE A 153 -19.18 -4.41 8.37
CA PHE A 153 -18.61 -4.50 7.03
C PHE A 153 -17.27 -3.78 6.88
N ALA A 154 -17.15 -2.56 7.42
CA ALA A 154 -15.89 -1.81 7.35
C ALA A 154 -14.77 -2.58 8.04
N GLY A 155 -14.95 -3.00 9.29
CA GLY A 155 -13.90 -3.70 10.03
C GLY A 155 -13.49 -5.04 9.42
N GLU A 156 -14.44 -5.80 8.86
CA GLU A 156 -14.16 -7.05 8.14
C GLU A 156 -13.38 -6.79 6.84
N PHE A 157 -13.72 -5.72 6.12
CA PHE A 157 -13.03 -5.33 4.90
C PHE A 157 -11.56 -4.95 5.17
N PHE A 158 -11.30 -4.11 6.19
CA PHE A 158 -9.92 -3.77 6.57
C PHE A 158 -9.14 -4.95 7.13
N PHE A 159 -9.80 -5.84 7.87
CA PHE A 159 -9.16 -7.08 8.32
C PHE A 159 -8.70 -7.94 7.14
N SER A 160 -9.54 -8.04 6.09
CA SER A 160 -9.19 -8.75 4.86
C SER A 160 -8.00 -8.13 4.13
N ALA A 161 -7.95 -6.79 4.04
CA ALA A 161 -6.81 -6.07 3.47
C ALA A 161 -5.52 -6.29 4.29
N LEU A 162 -5.62 -6.25 5.63
CA LEU A 162 -4.49 -6.51 6.53
C LEU A 162 -3.94 -7.93 6.38
N LYS A 163 -4.83 -8.92 6.23
CA LYS A 163 -4.46 -10.33 6.01
C LYS A 163 -3.67 -10.50 4.71
N LEU A 164 -4.11 -9.85 3.63
CA LEU A 164 -3.39 -9.89 2.35
C LEU A 164 -2.02 -9.22 2.43
N PHE A 165 -1.95 -8.04 3.06
CA PHE A 165 -0.67 -7.37 3.28
C PHE A 165 0.32 -8.22 4.10
N ALA A 166 -0.18 -8.95 5.11
CA ALA A 166 0.65 -9.87 5.89
C ALA A 166 1.21 -11.04 5.05
N LEU A 167 0.44 -11.52 4.07
CA LEU A 167 0.86 -12.56 3.13
C LEU A 167 1.89 -12.03 2.13
N GLU A 168 1.64 -10.87 1.52
CA GLU A 168 2.55 -10.26 0.54
C GLU A 168 3.90 -9.90 1.15
N THR A 169 3.87 -9.36 2.38
CA THR A 169 5.08 -9.02 3.11
C THR A 169 5.68 -10.19 3.87
N ALA A 170 5.20 -11.43 3.67
CA ALA A 170 5.69 -12.60 4.37
C ALA A 170 7.21 -12.74 4.19
N SER A 171 7.72 -12.68 2.95
CA SER A 171 9.16 -12.74 2.65
C SER A 171 10.02 -11.73 3.41
N LEU A 172 9.45 -10.59 3.81
CA LEU A 172 10.12 -9.53 4.56
C LEU A 172 9.93 -9.64 6.08
N THR A 173 8.90 -10.34 6.52
CA THR A 173 8.45 -10.38 7.92
C THR A 173 8.68 -11.74 8.58
N SER A 174 8.80 -12.83 7.82
CA SER A 174 8.88 -14.22 8.32
C SER A 174 10.02 -14.40 9.31
N GLU A 175 11.21 -13.95 8.94
CA GLU A 175 12.40 -14.06 9.77
C GLU A 175 12.25 -13.24 11.06
N ARG A 176 11.70 -12.02 10.96
CA ARG A 176 11.50 -11.12 12.10
C ARG A 176 10.44 -11.62 13.08
N LEU A 177 9.41 -12.28 12.55
CA LEU A 177 8.33 -12.89 13.32
C LEU A 177 8.65 -14.32 13.77
N ASN A 178 9.83 -14.84 13.38
CA ASN A 178 10.26 -16.23 13.60
C ASN A 178 9.21 -17.26 13.11
N LEU A 179 8.53 -16.95 12.00
CA LEU A 179 7.61 -17.83 11.29
C LEU A 179 8.41 -18.56 10.21
N ARG A 180 8.49 -19.90 10.28
CA ARG A 180 9.43 -20.69 9.46
C ARG A 180 8.73 -21.61 8.47
N THR A 181 7.45 -21.87 8.68
CA THR A 181 6.63 -22.74 7.86
C THR A 181 5.36 -22.02 7.40
N GLU A 182 4.73 -22.55 6.35
CA GLU A 182 3.41 -22.10 5.90
C GLU A 182 2.35 -22.25 7.01
N ASP A 183 2.42 -23.34 7.77
CA ASP A 183 1.53 -23.58 8.91
C ASP A 183 1.74 -22.55 10.03
N ASP A 184 2.98 -22.13 10.31
CA ASP A 184 3.26 -21.04 11.26
C ASP A 184 2.57 -19.74 10.82
N TYR A 185 2.61 -19.44 9.52
CA TYR A 185 1.95 -18.26 8.94
C TYR A 185 0.43 -18.33 9.01
N LYS A 186 -0.16 -19.46 8.64
CA LYS A 186 -1.61 -19.66 8.74
C LYS A 186 -2.09 -19.52 10.17
N ASN A 187 -1.41 -20.18 11.11
CA ASN A 187 -1.70 -20.07 12.54
C ASN A 187 -1.53 -18.63 13.05
N PHE A 188 -0.51 -17.90 12.58
CA PHE A 188 -0.31 -16.50 12.93
C PHE A 188 -1.48 -15.62 12.45
N VAL A 189 -1.90 -15.79 11.20
CA VAL A 189 -3.03 -15.04 10.63
C VAL A 189 -4.36 -15.37 11.33
N GLU A 190 -4.62 -16.64 11.62
CA GLU A 190 -5.80 -17.06 12.40
C GLU A 190 -5.80 -16.44 13.80
N LYS A 191 -4.63 -16.43 14.46
CA LYS A 191 -4.49 -15.81 15.77
C LYS A 191 -4.72 -14.29 15.73
N ILE A 192 -4.26 -13.61 14.68
CA ILE A 192 -4.57 -12.17 14.50
C ILE A 192 -6.08 -11.96 14.38
N GLU A 193 -6.81 -12.85 13.70
CA GLU A 193 -8.28 -12.78 13.63
C GLU A 193 -8.92 -12.87 15.02
N GLU A 194 -8.54 -13.88 15.81
CA GLU A 194 -9.03 -14.06 17.18
C GLU A 194 -8.70 -12.85 18.07
N GLU A 195 -7.47 -12.35 18.00
CA GLU A 195 -7.04 -11.16 18.74
C GLU A 195 -7.81 -9.91 18.30
N CYS A 196 -8.14 -9.77 17.02
CA CYS A 196 -8.94 -8.66 16.52
C CYS A 196 -10.37 -8.70 17.09
N GLU A 197 -11.00 -9.88 17.17
CA GLU A 197 -12.32 -10.02 17.77
C GLU A 197 -12.33 -9.84 19.29
N GLN A 198 -11.27 -10.30 19.96
CA GLN A 198 -11.14 -10.19 21.42
C GLN A 198 -10.85 -8.75 21.87
N TYR A 199 -9.82 -8.13 21.29
CA TYR A 199 -9.28 -6.86 21.76
C TYR A 199 -9.85 -5.65 21.01
N LYS A 200 -10.57 -5.88 19.91
CA LYS A 200 -11.25 -4.86 19.10
C LYS A 200 -10.31 -3.71 18.70
N PRO A 201 -9.16 -4.03 18.07
CA PRO A 201 -8.13 -3.06 17.77
C PRO A 201 -8.54 -2.14 16.63
N SER A 202 -7.74 -1.09 16.47
CA SER A 202 -7.89 -0.12 15.41
C SER A 202 -6.54 0.35 14.92
N ILE A 203 -6.53 0.90 13.71
CA ILE A 203 -5.36 1.51 13.09
C ILE A 203 -5.67 3.00 12.88
N ASN A 204 -4.70 3.84 13.21
CA ASN A 204 -4.72 5.25 12.83
C ASN A 204 -4.09 5.39 11.44
N ILE A 205 -4.85 5.88 10.49
CA ILE A 205 -4.36 6.20 9.14
C ILE A 205 -4.26 7.71 9.04
N TYR A 206 -3.03 8.20 8.86
CA TYR A 206 -2.78 9.61 8.62
C TYR A 206 -2.77 9.87 7.11
N VAL A 207 -3.63 10.78 6.67
CA VAL A 207 -3.76 11.16 5.28
C VAL A 207 -3.59 12.67 5.21
N GLY A 208 -2.70 13.14 4.35
CA GLY A 208 -2.49 14.56 4.19
C GLY A 208 -2.34 14.97 2.74
N TYR A 209 -2.56 16.26 2.50
CA TYR A 209 -2.25 16.90 1.24
C TYR A 209 -1.50 18.21 1.50
N ALA A 210 -0.74 18.64 0.49
CA ALA A 210 -0.02 19.89 0.51
C ALA A 210 -0.39 20.74 -0.72
N GLN A 211 -0.67 22.02 -0.52
CA GLN A 211 -0.97 22.97 -1.59
C GLN A 211 0.06 24.08 -1.62
N LYS A 212 0.71 24.26 -2.77
CA LYS A 212 1.62 25.39 -2.98
C LYS A 212 0.84 26.70 -3.04
N LEU A 213 1.28 27.70 -2.27
CA LEU A 213 0.73 29.07 -2.25
C LEU A 213 1.24 29.91 -3.43
#